data_AF-A0A355FZS9-F1
#
_entry.id   AF-A0A355FZS9-F1
#
_cell.length_a   1.000
_cell.length_b   1.000
_cell.length_c   1.000
_cell.angle_alpha   90.00
_cell.angle_beta   90.00
_cell.angle_gamma   90.00
#
_symmetry.space_group_name_H-M   'P 1'
#
loop_
_entity.id
_entity.type
_entity.pdbx_description
1 polymer ?
#
loop_
_entity_poly.entity_id
_entity_poly.type
_entity_poly.pdbx_seq_one_letter_code
_entity_poly.pdbx_strand_id
1 'polypeptide(L)'
;MTSAKKRMSVASWVLTALCMAAIFYFSHQTGDESARVSVEVYSGIFALLGQLVERIGHNGVRTLAHFAEYCTLGFLMSTSLMFTCSKQRPWLAWGAAVAYAVTDEIHQIFVPGRAFQLSDMAVDAAGALLGIGIFCLLAWLVQKIRQGRH
;
A
#
# COMPACT_ATOMS: atom_id res chain seq x y z
N MET A 1 -18.47 22.58 1.46
CA MET A 1 -18.27 21.25 0.83
C MET A 1 -19.64 20.60 0.63
N THR A 2 -19.94 20.04 -0.54
CA THR A 2 -21.26 19.41 -0.77
C THR A 2 -21.42 18.16 0.09
N SER A 3 -22.67 17.79 0.45
CA SER A 3 -22.96 16.59 1.24
C SER A 3 -22.35 15.33 0.59
N ALA A 4 -22.42 15.21 -0.74
CA ALA A 4 -21.81 14.13 -1.49
C ALA A 4 -20.27 14.08 -1.35
N LYS A 5 -19.58 15.22 -1.50
CA LYS A 5 -18.12 15.29 -1.36
C LYS A 5 -17.66 14.94 0.06
N LYS A 6 -18.46 15.30 1.08
CA LYS A 6 -18.20 14.92 2.48
C LYS A 6 -18.28 13.39 2.67
N ARG A 7 -19.30 12.73 2.13
CA ARG A 7 -19.40 11.26 2.21
C ARG A 7 -18.23 10.55 1.52
N MET A 8 -17.80 11.03 0.35
CA MET A 8 -16.66 10.46 -0.38
C MET A 8 -15.33 10.65 0.37
N SER A 9 -15.14 11.82 0.99
CA SER A 9 -13.99 12.07 1.87
C SER A 9 -13.98 11.10 3.05
N VAL A 10 -15.10 10.93 3.74
CA VAL A 10 -15.19 9.97 4.86
C VAL A 10 -14.91 8.54 4.39
N ALA A 11 -15.54 8.09 3.31
CA ALA A 11 -15.35 6.73 2.79
C ALA A 11 -13.90 6.44 2.39
N SER A 12 -13.23 7.39 1.73
CA SER A 12 -11.82 7.25 1.34
C SER A 12 -10.88 7.20 2.54
N TRP A 13 -11.11 8.03 3.57
CA TRP A 13 -10.35 7.96 4.82
C TRP A 13 -10.58 6.66 5.59
N VAL A 14 -11.82 6.14 5.64
CA VAL A 14 -12.11 4.82 6.22
C VAL A 14 -11.33 3.73 5.49
N LEU A 15 -11.36 3.72 4.15
CA LEU A 15 -10.61 2.74 3.38
C LEU A 15 -9.09 2.87 3.57
N THR A 16 -8.58 4.09 3.68
CA THR A 16 -7.16 4.36 3.99
C THR A 16 -6.80 3.79 5.36
N ALA A 17 -7.63 4.03 6.39
CA ALA A 17 -7.41 3.50 7.74
C ALA A 17 -7.47 1.97 7.78
N LEU A 18 -8.40 1.35 7.04
CA LEU A 18 -8.47 -0.10 6.90
C LEU A 18 -7.21 -0.67 6.22
N CYS A 19 -6.71 0.01 5.19
CA CYS A 19 -5.46 -0.38 4.54
C CYS A 19 -4.27 -0.28 5.51
N MET A 20 -4.18 0.80 6.29
CA MET A 20 -3.14 0.93 7.33
C MET A 20 -3.24 -0.20 8.36
N ALA A 21 -4.44 -0.49 8.86
CA ALA A 21 -4.67 -1.58 9.80
C ALA A 21 -4.27 -2.96 9.22
N ALA A 22 -4.54 -3.20 7.93
CA ALA A 22 -4.10 -4.41 7.25
C ALA A 22 -2.57 -4.52 7.17
N ILE A 23 -1.89 -3.44 6.79
CA ILE A 23 -0.41 -3.38 6.76
C ILE A 23 0.16 -3.71 8.13
N PHE A 24 -0.35 -3.06 9.19
CA PHE A 24 0.11 -3.29 10.56
C PHE A 24 -0.09 -4.76 10.99
N TYR A 25 -1.24 -5.34 10.64
CA TYR A 25 -1.53 -6.75 10.92
C TYR A 25 -0.61 -7.72 10.17
N PHE A 26 -0.27 -7.43 8.91
CA PHE A 26 0.64 -8.25 8.12
C PHE A 26 2.10 -8.09 8.56
N SER A 27 2.53 -6.88 8.93
CA SER A 27 3.88 -6.63 9.44
C SER A 27 4.19 -7.33 10.76
N HIS A 28 3.16 -7.64 11.56
CA HIS A 28 3.32 -8.40 12.81
C HIS A 28 3.56 -9.90 12.58
N GLN A 29 3.14 -10.46 11.44
CA GLN A 29 3.26 -11.90 11.20
C GLN A 29 4.72 -12.28 10.90
N THR A 30 5.29 -13.15 11.72
CA THR A 30 6.57 -13.80 11.44
C THR A 30 6.39 -14.85 10.34
N GLY A 31 7.39 -15.01 9.46
CA GLY A 31 7.32 -15.93 8.31
C GLY A 31 7.02 -17.40 8.66
N ASP A 32 7.17 -17.79 9.93
CA ASP A 32 6.90 -19.15 10.42
C ASP A 32 5.40 -19.49 10.58
N GLU A 33 4.50 -18.50 10.71
CA GLU A 33 3.06 -18.78 10.84
C GLU A 33 2.32 -18.94 9.49
N SER A 34 2.94 -18.56 8.37
CA SER A 34 2.31 -18.61 7.04
C SER A 34 2.35 -20.01 6.39
N ALA A 35 3.05 -20.98 6.98
CA ALA A 35 3.27 -22.31 6.38
C ALA A 35 2.12 -23.32 6.60
N ARG A 36 0.99 -22.93 7.21
CA ARG A 36 -0.12 -23.82 7.55
C ARG A 36 -1.48 -23.41 6.95
N VAL A 37 -1.54 -23.26 5.62
CA VAL A 37 -2.83 -23.18 4.91
C VAL A 37 -3.03 -24.45 4.06
N SER A 38 -4.17 -25.10 4.30
CA SER A 38 -4.55 -26.46 3.88
C SER A 38 -4.54 -26.70 2.36
N VAL A 39 -4.05 -27.88 1.98
CA VAL A 39 -3.49 -28.25 0.66
C VAL A 39 -4.50 -28.61 -0.45
N GLU A 40 -5.82 -28.60 -0.23
CA GLU A 40 -6.68 -29.45 -1.07
C GLU A 40 -7.46 -28.80 -2.23
N VAL A 41 -7.21 -27.53 -2.63
CA VAL A 41 -8.01 -26.91 -3.72
C VAL A 41 -7.25 -26.18 -4.86
N TYR A 42 -5.96 -25.82 -4.77
CA TYR A 42 -5.35 -24.93 -5.81
C TYR A 42 -3.93 -25.31 -6.28
N SER A 43 -3.79 -26.41 -7.03
CA SER A 43 -2.48 -26.94 -7.47
C SER A 43 -1.67 -26.04 -8.42
N GLY A 44 -2.31 -25.23 -9.27
CA GLY A 44 -1.60 -24.40 -10.27
C GLY A 44 -1.03 -23.08 -9.73
N ILE A 45 -1.84 -22.35 -8.95
CA ILE A 45 -1.43 -21.07 -8.36
C ILE A 45 -0.34 -21.30 -7.32
N PHE A 46 -0.46 -22.35 -6.52
CA PHE A 46 0.54 -22.67 -5.50
C PHE A 46 1.87 -23.12 -6.13
N ALA A 47 1.85 -23.77 -7.30
CA ALA A 47 3.07 -24.09 -8.05
C ALA A 47 3.77 -22.82 -8.55
N LEU A 48 3.02 -21.86 -9.10
CA LEU A 48 3.59 -20.59 -9.56
C LEU A 48 4.13 -19.76 -8.38
N LEU A 49 3.38 -19.71 -7.27
CA LEU A 49 3.80 -19.04 -6.04
C LEU A 49 5.01 -19.72 -5.40
N GLY A 50 5.05 -21.05 -5.39
CA GLY A 50 6.21 -21.83 -4.92
C GLY A 50 7.46 -21.54 -5.75
N GLN A 51 7.33 -21.54 -7.09
CA GLN A 51 8.44 -21.17 -7.98
C GLN A 51 8.89 -19.72 -7.77
N LEU A 52 7.97 -18.80 -7.49
CA LEU A 52 8.31 -17.41 -7.18
C LEU A 52 9.10 -17.35 -5.87
N VAL A 53 8.61 -17.99 -4.80
CA VAL A 53 9.28 -18.07 -3.49
C VAL A 53 10.66 -18.69 -3.62
N GLU A 54 10.84 -19.76 -4.39
CA GLU A 54 12.16 -20.36 -4.66
C GLU A 54 13.11 -19.39 -5.38
N ARG A 55 12.60 -18.59 -6.32
CA ARG A 55 13.42 -17.68 -7.13
C ARG A 55 13.88 -16.43 -6.37
N ILE A 56 13.00 -15.84 -5.55
CA ILE A 56 13.27 -14.55 -4.89
C ILE A 56 13.45 -14.67 -3.37
N GLY A 57 13.21 -15.86 -2.81
CA GLY A 57 13.23 -16.12 -1.38
C GLY A 57 12.06 -15.50 -0.62
N HIS A 58 11.84 -15.94 0.62
CA HIS A 58 10.83 -15.38 1.52
C HIS A 58 11.00 -13.86 1.72
N ASN A 59 12.25 -13.39 1.80
CA ASN A 59 12.55 -11.96 1.90
C ASN A 59 12.13 -11.19 0.65
N GLY A 60 12.34 -11.73 -0.56
CA GLY A 60 11.92 -11.07 -1.79
C GLY A 60 10.40 -10.98 -1.92
N VAL A 61 9.68 -12.04 -1.55
CA VAL A 61 8.20 -12.03 -1.53
C VAL A 61 7.70 -10.99 -0.54
N ARG A 62 8.31 -10.90 0.65
CA ARG A 62 8.00 -9.89 1.65
C ARG A 62 8.24 -8.48 1.11
N THR A 63 9.40 -8.20 0.54
CA THR A 63 9.71 -6.89 -0.04
C THR A 63 8.71 -6.49 -1.12
N LEU A 64 8.25 -7.42 -1.96
CA LEU A 64 7.20 -7.16 -2.96
C LEU A 64 5.83 -6.90 -2.33
N ALA A 65 5.47 -7.62 -1.26
CA ALA A 65 4.22 -7.40 -0.53
C ALA A 65 4.19 -5.99 0.08
N HIS A 66 5.24 -5.62 0.81
CA HIS A 66 5.44 -4.28 1.36
C HIS A 66 5.36 -3.19 0.26
N PHE A 67 6.06 -3.38 -0.86
CA PHE A 67 5.96 -2.47 -2.00
C PHE A 67 4.50 -2.29 -2.50
N ALA A 68 3.76 -3.39 -2.64
CA ALA A 68 2.37 -3.38 -3.13
C ALA A 68 1.40 -2.75 -2.13
N GLU A 69 1.60 -3.01 -0.84
CA GLU A 69 0.87 -2.43 0.27
C GLU A 69 1.03 -0.90 0.31
N TYR A 70 2.27 -0.42 0.27
CA TYR A 70 2.54 1.02 0.28
C TYR A 70 2.13 1.71 -1.03
N CYS A 71 2.16 1.00 -2.16
CA CYS A 71 1.55 1.48 -3.41
C CYS A 71 0.04 1.70 -3.24
N THR A 72 -0.66 0.76 -2.62
CA THR A 72 -2.09 0.90 -2.31
C THR A 72 -2.33 2.06 -1.34
N LEU A 73 -1.51 2.18 -0.28
CA LEU A 73 -1.60 3.26 0.68
C LEU A 73 -1.40 4.64 0.02
N GLY A 74 -0.38 4.79 -0.84
CA GLY A 74 -0.11 6.03 -1.56
C GLY A 74 -1.26 6.45 -2.48
N PHE A 75 -1.88 5.49 -3.15
CA PHE A 75 -3.06 5.71 -3.99
C PHE A 75 -4.28 6.16 -3.16
N LEU A 76 -4.57 5.46 -2.05
CA LEU A 76 -5.68 5.77 -1.16
C LEU A 76 -5.50 7.11 -0.45
N MET A 77 -4.30 7.41 0.03
CA MET A 77 -3.96 8.69 0.65
C MET A 77 -4.16 9.86 -0.34
N SER A 78 -3.76 9.68 -1.61
CA SER A 78 -4.01 10.67 -2.67
C SER A 78 -5.50 10.87 -2.96
N THR A 79 -6.26 9.77 -2.94
CA THR A 79 -7.73 9.80 -3.09
C THR A 79 -8.38 10.56 -1.94
N SER A 80 -7.97 10.27 -0.70
CA SER A 80 -8.48 10.93 0.52
C SER A 80 -8.17 12.43 0.52
N LEU A 81 -6.96 12.82 0.10
CA LEU A 81 -6.57 14.23 -0.03
C LEU A 81 -7.32 14.94 -1.16
N MET A 82 -7.68 14.26 -2.26
CA MET A 82 -8.52 14.83 -3.32
C MET A 82 -9.88 15.32 -2.81
N PHE A 83 -10.51 14.52 -1.95
CA PHE A 83 -11.84 14.82 -1.42
C PHE A 83 -11.79 15.78 -0.23
N THR A 84 -10.65 15.88 0.46
CA THR A 84 -10.49 16.70 1.66
C THR A 84 -9.90 18.08 1.35
N CYS A 85 -8.87 18.15 0.50
CA CYS A 85 -8.19 19.39 0.14
C CYS A 85 -8.76 20.00 -1.14
N SER A 86 -8.56 21.31 -1.32
CA SER A 86 -8.96 22.03 -2.53
C SER A 86 -8.01 21.78 -3.71
N LYS A 87 -6.75 21.46 -3.43
CA LYS A 87 -5.70 21.17 -4.42
C LYS A 87 -5.02 19.85 -4.07
N GLN A 88 -4.57 19.14 -5.11
CA GLN A 88 -3.74 17.95 -4.94
C GLN A 88 -2.40 18.32 -4.29
N ARG A 89 -1.97 17.49 -3.35
CA ARG A 89 -0.72 17.68 -2.60
C ARG A 89 0.00 16.33 -2.50
N PRO A 90 0.60 15.84 -3.60
CA PRO A 90 1.23 14.52 -3.64
C PRO A 90 2.35 14.37 -2.60
N TRP A 91 3.07 15.46 -2.30
CA TRP A 91 4.10 15.48 -1.26
C TRP A 91 3.55 15.23 0.15
N LEU A 92 2.31 15.63 0.46
CA LEU A 92 1.68 15.30 1.74
C LEU A 92 1.29 13.82 1.81
N ALA A 93 0.76 13.28 0.70
CA ALA A 93 0.44 11.85 0.62
C ALA A 93 1.70 11.01 0.83
N TRP A 94 2.79 11.38 0.15
CA TRP A 94 4.05 10.68 0.26
C TRP A 94 4.68 10.83 1.64
N GLY A 95 4.74 12.05 2.19
CA GLY A 95 5.26 12.29 3.53
C GLY A 95 4.49 11.53 4.61
N ALA A 96 3.16 11.44 4.50
CA ALA A 96 2.34 10.65 5.41
C ALA A 96 2.59 9.14 5.26
N ALA A 97 2.72 8.63 4.03
CA ALA A 97 3.05 7.22 3.78
C ALA A 97 4.44 6.85 4.30
N VAL A 98 5.45 7.71 4.10
CA VAL A 98 6.81 7.50 4.64
C VAL A 98 6.81 7.57 6.16
N ALA A 99 6.09 8.52 6.76
CA ALA A 99 5.95 8.57 8.22
C ALA A 99 5.31 7.29 8.76
N TYR A 100 4.34 6.73 8.03
CA TYR A 100 3.74 5.44 8.38
C TYR A 100 4.73 4.27 8.22
N ALA A 101 5.54 4.24 7.16
CA ALA A 101 6.62 3.26 6.99
C ALA A 101 7.61 3.26 8.15
N VAL A 102 7.98 4.46 8.64
CA VAL A 102 8.82 4.57 9.83
C VAL A 102 8.14 3.95 11.06
N THR A 103 6.83 4.17 11.25
CA THR A 103 6.12 3.55 12.37
C THR A 103 6.01 2.03 12.24
N ASP A 104 5.89 1.52 11.02
CA ASP A 104 5.85 0.08 10.76
C ASP A 104 7.20 -0.59 11.05
N GLU A 105 8.30 -0.02 10.59
CA GLU A 105 9.64 -0.51 10.89
C GLU A 105 9.96 -0.46 12.39
N ILE A 106 9.50 0.59 13.10
CA ILE A 106 9.59 0.65 14.57
C ILE A 106 8.77 -0.47 15.21
N HIS A 107 7.56 -0.75 14.71
CA HIS A 107 6.74 -1.86 15.19
C HIS A 107 7.44 -3.21 14.99
N GLN A 108 8.07 -3.41 13.83
CA GLN A 108 8.79 -4.64 13.51
C GLN A 108 9.97 -4.90 14.44
N ILE A 109 10.63 -3.89 15.04
CA ILE A 109 11.69 -4.09 16.05
C ILE A 109 11.18 -4.93 17.24
N PHE A 110 9.88 -4.86 17.56
CA PHE A 110 9.28 -5.63 18.66
C PHE A 110 8.89 -7.06 18.26
N VAL A 111 9.00 -7.42 16.97
CA VAL A 111 8.72 -8.76 16.47
C VAL A 111 10.01 -9.60 16.52
N PRO A 112 10.02 -10.77 17.20
CA PRO A 112 11.21 -11.61 17.26
C PRO A 112 11.76 -11.97 15.88
N GLY A 113 13.08 -11.84 15.70
CA GLY A 113 13.74 -12.16 14.43
C GLY A 113 13.64 -11.08 13.34
N ARG A 114 13.02 -9.94 13.63
CA ARG A 114 13.00 -8.77 12.75
C ARG A 114 14.00 -7.71 13.22
N ALA A 115 14.51 -6.93 12.27
CA ALA A 115 15.38 -5.79 12.54
C ALA A 115 14.88 -4.61 11.70
N PHE A 116 15.16 -3.40 12.16
CA PHE A 116 14.87 -2.19 11.40
C PHE A 116 15.70 -2.17 10.10
N GLN A 117 15.03 -2.14 8.95
CA GLN A 117 15.67 -2.19 7.64
C GLN A 117 15.37 -0.92 6.84
N LEU A 118 16.40 -0.08 6.68
CA LEU A 118 16.31 1.10 5.81
C LEU A 118 15.96 0.75 4.36
N SER A 119 16.33 -0.45 3.90
CA SER A 119 15.95 -0.96 2.59
C SER A 119 14.44 -1.18 2.46
N ASP A 120 13.77 -1.67 3.50
CA ASP A 120 12.33 -1.89 3.49
C ASP A 120 11.59 -0.55 3.49
N MET A 121 12.02 0.40 4.33
CA MET A 121 11.52 1.77 4.31
C MET A 121 11.67 2.45 2.94
N ALA A 122 12.80 2.21 2.24
CA ALA A 122 13.02 2.75 0.90
C ALA A 122 12.08 2.12 -0.15
N VAL A 123 11.83 0.81 -0.03
CA VAL A 123 10.88 0.09 -0.89
C VAL A 123 9.46 0.56 -0.65
N ASP A 124 9.05 0.74 0.61
CA ASP A 124 7.75 1.30 1.00
C ASP A 124 7.56 2.70 0.44
N ALA A 125 8.58 3.56 0.59
CA ALA A 125 8.57 4.90 0.03
C ALA A 125 8.44 4.90 -1.50
N ALA A 126 9.12 3.97 -2.19
CA ALA A 126 9.03 3.81 -3.64
C ALA A 126 7.65 3.29 -4.07
N GLY A 127 7.08 2.33 -3.33
CA GLY A 127 5.73 1.83 -3.53
C GLY A 127 4.72 2.97 -3.43
N ALA A 128 4.78 3.75 -2.36
CA ALA A 128 3.93 4.91 -2.16
C ALA A 128 4.02 5.94 -3.31
N LEU A 129 5.24 6.23 -3.80
CA LEU A 129 5.42 7.10 -4.97
C LEU A 129 4.72 6.55 -6.21
N LEU A 130 4.84 5.25 -6.48
CA LEU A 130 4.17 4.61 -7.60
C LEU A 130 2.64 4.74 -7.49
N GLY A 131 2.07 4.47 -6.31
CA GLY A 131 0.64 4.61 -6.06
C GLY A 131 0.12 6.03 -6.28
N ILE A 132 0.87 7.03 -5.82
CA ILE A 132 0.59 8.45 -6.05
C ILE A 132 0.68 8.79 -7.54
N GLY A 133 1.68 8.25 -8.24
CA GLY A 133 1.87 8.42 -9.68
C GLY A 133 0.70 7.87 -10.50
N ILE A 134 0.26 6.65 -10.18
CA ILE A 134 -0.93 6.01 -10.79
C ILE A 134 -2.16 6.88 -10.58
N PHE A 135 -2.38 7.36 -9.35
CA PHE A 135 -3.50 8.26 -9.05
C PHE A 135 -3.45 9.55 -9.89
N CYS A 136 -2.29 10.21 -9.95
CA CYS A 136 -2.09 11.43 -10.74
C CYS A 136 -2.36 11.19 -12.22
N LEU A 137 -1.87 10.07 -12.77
CA LEU A 137 -2.09 9.69 -14.16
C LEU A 137 -3.58 9.49 -14.46
N LEU A 138 -4.29 8.73 -13.62
CA LEU A 138 -5.74 8.51 -13.78
C LEU A 138 -6.53 9.83 -13.67
N ALA A 139 -6.19 10.68 -12.70
CA ALA A 139 -6.82 11.98 -12.55
C ALA A 139 -6.62 12.87 -13.79
N TRP A 140 -5.41 12.87 -14.35
CA TRP A 140 -5.09 13.60 -15.59
C TRP A 140 -5.85 13.04 -16.79
N LEU A 141 -5.90 11.72 -16.97
CA LEU A 141 -6.64 11.07 -18.05
C LEU A 141 -8.13 11.43 -18.00
N VAL A 142 -8.74 11.38 -16.81
CA VAL A 142 -10.15 11.75 -16.61
C VAL A 142 -10.41 13.22 -16.94
N GLN A 143 -9.50 14.13 -16.56
CA GLN A 143 -9.62 15.55 -16.91
C GLN A 143 -9.50 15.78 -18.41
N LYS A 144 -8.54 15.12 -19.07
CA LYS A 144 -8.33 15.23 -20.53
C LYS A 144 -9.56 14.75 -21.32
N ILE A 145 -10.15 13.62 -20.93
CA ILE A 145 -11.37 13.11 -21.57
C ILE A 145 -12.56 14.06 -21.39
N ARG A 146 -12.65 14.72 -20.22
CA ARG A 146 -13.71 15.71 -19.96
C ARG A 146 -13.55 16.99 -20.79
N GLN A 147 -12.32 17.44 -21.00
CA GLN A 147 -12.04 18.64 -21.80
C GLN A 147 -12.26 18.40 -23.30
N GLY A 148 -11.96 17.20 -23.81
CA GLY A 148 -12.21 16.86 -25.22
C GLY A 148 -13.66 16.51 -25.59
N ARG A 149 -14.59 16.59 -24.62
CA ARG A 149 -16.04 16.43 -24.85
C ARG A 149 -16.80 17.76 -24.95
N HIS A 150 -16.11 18.87 -24.74
CA HIS A 150 -16.60 20.23 -24.98
C HIS A 150 -15.99 20.77 -26.26
#